data_AF-A0A7Y5DXG1-F1
#
_entry.id   AF-A0A7Y5DXG1-F1
#
_cell.length_a   1.000
_cell.length_b   1.000
_cell.length_c   1.000
_cell.angle_alpha   90.00
_cell.angle_beta   90.00
_cell.angle_gamma   90.00
#
_symmetry.space_group_name_H-M   'P 1'
#
loop_
_entity.id
_entity.type
_entity.pdbx_description
1 polymer ?
#
loop_
_entity_poly.entity_id
_entity_poly.type
_entity_poly.pdbx_seq_one_letter_code
_entity_poly.pdbx_strand_id
1 'polypeptide(L)'
;MSELSRSREAFRAYLLRMAEDADLAIAFASAYETMNGEERDAQLSVLDEELATLDVPAVAVLGPLFAVEEDLERRAAIAARLPSPLSTTMVSFATKGAPRRLVLAERVYLDFIGATVVTMNETLACTRVPLTRLADLEVLLAAELTATPLEAIIDELAEAVVRMVRRAPPPRELLRHASLFNVASHALAVTAVAS
;
A
#
# COMPACT_ATOMS: atom_id res chain seq x y z
N MET A 1 21.45 32.98 9.58
CA MET A 1 20.38 31.98 9.40
C MET A 1 19.19 32.38 10.25
N SER A 2 18.03 32.62 9.65
CA SER A 2 16.79 32.85 10.39
C SER A 2 16.22 31.52 10.92
N GLU A 3 15.35 31.56 11.93
CA GLU A 3 14.72 30.36 12.51
C GLU A 3 13.91 29.56 11.48
N LEU A 4 13.30 30.25 10.51
CA LEU A 4 12.57 29.65 9.39
C LEU A 4 13.48 28.81 8.49
N SER A 5 14.72 29.26 8.22
CA SER A 5 15.70 28.48 7.46
C SER A 5 16.11 27.20 8.18
N ARG A 6 16.29 27.28 9.51
CA ARG A 6 16.64 26.10 10.32
C ARG A 6 15.49 25.09 10.39
N SER A 7 14.25 25.56 10.50
CA SER A 7 13.06 24.70 10.48
C SER A 7 12.94 23.95 9.15
N ARG A 8 13.16 24.65 8.03
CA ARG A 8 13.13 24.05 6.69
C ARG A 8 14.25 23.02 6.48
N GLU A 9 15.47 23.30 6.93
CA GLU A 9 16.58 22.35 6.90
C GLU A 9 16.31 21.09 7.74
N ALA A 10 15.75 21.26 8.94
CA ALA A 10 15.38 20.13 9.78
C ALA A 10 14.28 19.28 9.12
N PHE A 11 13.29 19.92 8.49
CA PHE A 11 12.24 19.21 7.75
C PHE A 11 12.80 18.44 6.54
N ARG A 12 13.74 19.03 5.79
CA ARG A 12 14.44 18.32 4.70
C ARG A 12 15.22 17.11 5.21
N ALA A 13 15.97 17.27 6.30
CA ALA A 13 16.69 16.17 6.91
C ALA A 13 15.76 15.05 7.40
N TYR A 14 14.58 15.42 7.91
CA TYR A 14 13.52 14.48 8.25
C TYR A 14 13.02 13.71 7.02
N LEU A 15 12.73 14.39 5.91
CA LEU A 15 12.27 13.75 4.67
C LEU A 15 13.32 12.83 4.06
N LEU A 16 14.60 13.22 4.08
CA LEU A 16 15.71 12.36 3.64
C LEU A 16 15.78 11.08 4.46
N ARG A 17 15.69 11.20 5.79
CA ARG A 17 15.76 10.05 6.70
C ARG A 17 14.53 9.17 6.58
N MET A 18 13.36 9.74 6.34
CA MET A 18 12.13 8.99 6.10
C MET A 18 12.24 8.06 4.89
N ALA A 19 13.06 8.40 3.89
CA ALA A 19 13.31 7.52 2.76
C ALA A 19 14.08 6.24 3.17
N GLU A 20 14.78 6.21 4.29
CA GLU A 20 15.55 5.04 4.74
C GLU A 20 14.95 4.39 6.00
N ASP A 21 14.11 5.12 6.73
CA ASP A 21 13.59 4.75 8.04
C ASP A 21 12.07 4.61 8.00
N ALA A 22 11.63 3.36 8.03
CA ALA A 22 10.23 3.04 7.93
C ALA A 22 9.41 3.42 9.20
N ASP A 23 10.01 3.53 10.39
CA ASP A 23 9.23 3.95 11.56
C ASP A 23 8.87 5.44 11.45
N LEU A 24 9.78 6.23 10.85
CA LEU A 24 9.52 7.63 10.54
C LEU A 24 8.45 7.80 9.44
N ALA A 25 8.43 6.93 8.44
CA ALA A 25 7.42 7.00 7.39
C ALA A 25 6.01 6.66 7.92
N ILE A 26 5.91 5.68 8.82
CA ILE A 26 4.65 5.37 9.54
C ILE A 26 4.24 6.55 10.40
N ALA A 27 5.15 7.07 11.23
CA ALA A 27 4.85 8.21 12.11
C ALA A 27 4.37 9.43 11.30
N PHE A 28 4.98 9.69 10.14
CA PHE A 28 4.56 10.76 9.25
C PHE A 28 3.16 10.53 8.66
N ALA A 29 2.88 9.30 8.18
CA ALA A 29 1.56 8.95 7.67
C ALA A 29 0.47 9.03 8.75
N SER A 30 0.75 8.54 9.97
CA SER A 30 -0.17 8.66 11.10
C SER A 30 -0.43 10.11 11.50
N ALA A 31 0.60 10.96 11.51
CA ALA A 31 0.42 12.39 11.75
C ALA A 31 -0.47 13.02 10.66
N TYR A 32 -0.23 12.71 9.39
CA TYR A 32 -1.07 13.17 8.27
C TYR A 32 -2.51 12.66 8.36
N GLU A 33 -2.72 11.43 8.80
CA GLU A 33 -4.05 10.86 8.98
C GLU A 33 -4.88 11.65 10.02
N THR A 34 -4.23 12.15 11.07
CA THR A 34 -4.90 12.99 12.09
C THR A 34 -5.23 14.41 11.63
N MET A 35 -4.67 14.86 10.50
CA MET A 35 -4.91 16.19 9.94
C MET A 35 -6.30 16.28 9.29
N ASN A 36 -6.88 17.47 9.36
CA ASN A 36 -8.07 17.83 8.60
C ASN A 36 -7.75 18.12 7.12
N GLY A 37 -8.77 18.39 6.31
CA GLY A 37 -8.60 18.59 4.87
C GLY A 37 -7.68 19.77 4.51
N GLU A 38 -7.80 20.92 5.17
CA GLU A 38 -6.99 22.10 4.87
C GLU A 38 -5.52 21.88 5.25
N GLU A 39 -5.28 21.24 6.39
CA GLU A 39 -3.94 20.89 6.87
C GLU A 39 -3.23 19.92 5.91
N ARG A 40 -3.96 18.92 5.40
CA ARG A 40 -3.42 17.97 4.40
C ARG A 40 -3.04 18.68 3.11
N ASP A 41 -3.87 19.60 2.62
CA ASP A 41 -3.60 20.34 1.38
C ASP A 41 -2.39 21.26 1.54
N ALA A 42 -2.28 21.95 2.67
CA ALA A 42 -1.10 22.76 3.00
C ALA A 42 0.17 21.90 3.09
N GLN A 43 0.09 20.73 3.74
CA GLN A 43 1.21 19.80 3.84
C GLN A 43 1.67 19.30 2.47
N LEU A 44 0.73 18.94 1.58
CA LEU A 44 1.05 18.51 0.21
C LEU A 44 1.69 19.64 -0.61
N SER A 45 1.23 20.89 -0.46
CA SER A 45 1.84 22.04 -1.14
C SER A 45 3.29 22.26 -0.70
N VAL A 46 3.60 22.10 0.59
CA VAL A 46 4.98 22.20 1.09
C VAL A 46 5.84 21.06 0.53
N LEU A 47 5.30 19.84 0.49
CA LEU A 47 6.02 18.70 -0.07
C LEU A 47 6.34 18.87 -1.56
N ASP A 48 5.44 19.46 -2.34
CA ASP A 48 5.68 19.76 -3.76
C ASP A 48 6.90 20.69 -3.94
N GLU A 49 7.06 21.70 -3.08
CA GLU A 49 8.26 22.56 -3.10
C GLU A 49 9.53 21.82 -2.71
N GLU A 50 9.47 20.99 -1.66
CA GLU A 50 10.66 20.30 -1.15
C GLU A 50 11.14 19.21 -2.10
N LEU A 51 10.23 18.39 -2.61
CA LEU A 51 10.52 17.27 -3.52
C LEU A 51 11.15 17.72 -4.84
N ALA A 52 10.87 18.95 -5.28
CA ALA A 52 11.53 19.53 -6.46
C ALA A 52 13.05 19.75 -6.25
N THR A 53 13.52 19.78 -5.00
CA THR A 53 14.91 20.08 -4.65
C THR A 53 15.64 18.98 -3.88
N LEU A 54 14.91 17.96 -3.41
CA LEU A 54 15.47 16.83 -2.67
C LEU A 54 15.79 15.66 -3.61
N ASP A 55 16.95 15.04 -3.41
CA ASP A 55 17.36 13.83 -4.11
C ASP A 55 16.77 12.58 -3.45
N VAL A 56 15.43 12.52 -3.37
CA VAL A 56 14.69 11.36 -2.87
C VAL A 56 13.58 10.98 -3.83
N PRO A 57 13.31 9.68 -4.02
CA PRO A 57 12.18 9.24 -4.82
C PRO A 57 10.87 9.75 -4.22
N ALA A 58 10.00 10.35 -5.05
CA ALA A 58 8.69 10.84 -4.61
C ALA A 58 7.86 9.76 -3.89
N VAL A 59 8.00 8.49 -4.28
CA VAL A 59 7.32 7.35 -3.62
C VAL A 59 7.70 7.17 -2.15
N ALA A 60 8.93 7.49 -1.76
CA ALA A 60 9.38 7.36 -0.38
C ALA A 60 8.67 8.35 0.56
N VAL A 61 8.21 9.47 0.01
CA VAL A 61 7.56 10.56 0.75
C VAL A 61 6.04 10.53 0.57
N LEU A 62 5.58 10.38 -0.66
CA LEU A 62 4.17 10.44 -1.03
C LEU A 62 3.46 9.08 -0.93
N GLY A 63 4.21 7.97 -0.97
CA GLY A 63 3.64 6.61 -0.83
C GLY A 63 2.92 6.36 0.50
N PRO A 64 3.53 6.71 1.65
CA PRO A 64 2.86 6.64 2.96
C PRO A 64 1.57 7.46 3.03
N LEU A 65 1.59 8.70 2.51
CA LEU A 65 0.42 9.58 2.46
C LEU A 65 -0.67 9.00 1.55
N PHE A 66 -0.30 8.49 0.37
CA PHE A 66 -1.21 7.84 -0.56
C PHE A 66 -1.94 6.66 0.08
N ALA A 67 -1.28 5.90 0.95
CA ALA A 67 -1.88 4.71 1.53
C ALA A 67 -2.99 5.00 2.55
N VAL A 68 -2.85 6.07 3.32
CA VAL A 68 -3.80 6.51 4.35
C VAL A 68 -4.83 7.54 3.84
N GLU A 69 -4.64 8.11 2.64
CA GLU A 69 -5.61 9.06 2.08
C GLU A 69 -6.93 8.38 1.66
N GLU A 70 -8.03 8.85 2.23
CA GLU A 70 -9.39 8.37 1.99
C GLU A 70 -10.13 9.23 0.96
N ASP A 71 -9.80 10.53 0.86
CA ASP A 71 -10.38 11.43 -0.13
C ASP A 71 -9.91 11.05 -1.53
N LEU A 72 -10.87 10.73 -2.41
CA LEU A 72 -10.56 10.20 -3.74
C LEU A 72 -9.85 11.21 -4.64
N GLU A 73 -10.15 12.50 -4.50
CA GLU A 73 -9.56 13.56 -5.33
C GLU A 73 -8.11 13.82 -4.94
N ARG A 74 -7.83 14.01 -3.64
CA ARG A 74 -6.47 14.10 -3.11
C ARG A 74 -5.67 12.84 -3.41
N ARG A 75 -6.26 11.67 -3.22
CA ARG A 75 -5.61 10.39 -3.51
C ARG A 75 -5.20 10.29 -4.99
N ALA A 76 -6.05 10.74 -5.91
CA ALA A 76 -5.72 10.80 -7.34
C ALA A 76 -4.61 11.83 -7.63
N ALA A 77 -4.64 12.98 -6.96
CA ALA A 77 -3.61 14.00 -7.09
C ALA A 77 -2.24 13.48 -6.60
N ILE A 78 -2.20 12.76 -5.48
CA ILE A 78 -0.96 12.12 -4.99
C ILE A 78 -0.49 11.06 -5.99
N ALA A 79 -1.40 10.22 -6.51
CA ALA A 79 -1.07 9.20 -7.50
C ALA A 79 -0.42 9.77 -8.77
N ALA A 80 -0.86 10.94 -9.23
CA ALA A 80 -0.30 11.59 -10.42
C ALA A 80 1.17 12.04 -10.25
N ARG A 81 1.62 12.22 -9.00
CA ARG A 81 3.02 12.57 -8.65
C ARG A 81 3.90 11.35 -8.45
N LEU A 82 3.30 10.18 -8.27
CA LEU A 82 4.02 8.93 -8.14
C LEU A 82 4.39 8.41 -9.53
N PRO A 83 5.58 7.82 -9.71
CA PRO A 83 5.92 7.19 -10.98
C PRO A 83 4.88 6.11 -11.32
N SER A 84 4.42 6.10 -12.59
CA SER A 84 3.37 5.20 -13.08
C SER A 84 3.95 3.95 -13.76
N PRO A 85 3.36 2.76 -13.54
CA PRO A 85 2.86 2.34 -12.24
C PRO A 85 4.07 2.24 -11.30
N LEU A 86 3.88 2.50 -10.01
CA LEU A 86 4.77 1.88 -9.02
C LEU A 86 4.85 0.43 -9.45
N SER A 87 6.04 -0.09 -9.76
CA SER A 87 6.19 -1.51 -10.06
C SER A 87 5.94 -2.24 -8.75
N THR A 88 4.67 -2.30 -8.35
CA THR A 88 4.20 -2.99 -7.18
C THR A 88 4.35 -4.43 -7.57
N THR A 89 5.46 -5.04 -7.16
CA THR A 89 5.54 -6.49 -7.16
C THR A 89 4.45 -6.96 -6.23
N MET A 90 3.43 -7.57 -6.80
CA MET A 90 2.39 -8.18 -6.00
C MET A 90 3.01 -9.36 -5.29
N VAL A 91 3.00 -9.29 -3.97
CA VAL A 91 3.37 -10.39 -3.09
C VAL A 91 2.11 -10.92 -2.46
N SER A 92 2.04 -12.23 -2.32
CA SER A 92 0.82 -12.91 -1.96
C SER A 92 1.12 -13.87 -0.83
N PHE A 93 0.26 -13.86 0.20
CA PHE A 93 0.46 -14.67 1.39
C PHE A 93 -0.82 -15.40 1.77
N ALA A 94 -0.65 -16.57 2.38
CA ALA A 94 -1.72 -17.26 3.08
C ALA A 94 -1.37 -17.39 4.56
N THR A 95 -2.34 -17.16 5.44
CA THR A 95 -2.16 -17.43 6.88
C THR A 95 -2.21 -18.93 7.14
N LYS A 96 -1.37 -19.42 8.06
CA LYS A 96 -1.55 -20.77 8.62
C LYS A 96 -2.68 -20.76 9.66
N GLY A 97 -3.65 -21.67 9.51
CA GLY A 97 -4.75 -21.85 10.46
C GLY A 97 -6.11 -21.32 10.00
N ALA A 98 -7.09 -21.38 10.90
CA ALA A 98 -8.48 -20.95 10.67
C ALA A 98 -8.79 -19.65 11.46
N PRO A 99 -9.52 -18.68 10.88
CA PRO A 99 -10.01 -18.68 9.50
C PRO A 99 -8.86 -18.48 8.51
N ARG A 100 -8.95 -19.13 7.34
CA ARG A 100 -7.93 -18.99 6.29
C ARG A 100 -8.03 -17.58 5.71
N ARG A 101 -6.91 -16.85 5.69
CA ARG A 101 -6.83 -15.51 5.10
C ARG A 101 -5.83 -15.51 3.96
N LEU A 102 -6.21 -14.86 2.87
CA LEU A 102 -5.36 -14.56 1.73
C LEU A 102 -5.00 -13.08 1.79
N VAL A 103 -3.73 -12.75 1.59
CA VAL A 103 -3.25 -11.38 1.59
C VAL A 103 -2.76 -11.05 0.20
N LEU A 104 -3.37 -10.05 -0.43
CA LEU A 104 -2.87 -9.41 -1.63
C LEU A 104 -2.13 -8.15 -1.19
N ALA A 105 -0.80 -8.16 -1.34
CA ALA A 105 0.05 -7.06 -0.90
C ALA A 105 0.80 -6.45 -2.08
N GLU A 106 0.70 -5.13 -2.19
CA GLU A 106 1.41 -4.31 -3.16
C GLU A 106 2.63 -3.70 -2.46
N ARG A 107 3.83 -4.10 -2.86
CA ARG A 107 5.06 -3.44 -2.39
C ARG A 107 5.12 -2.03 -2.95
N VAL A 108 4.99 -1.05 -2.07
CA VAL A 108 4.96 0.38 -2.42
C VAL A 108 6.37 0.96 -2.41
N TYR A 109 7.15 0.65 -1.36
CA TYR A 109 8.51 1.17 -1.16
C TYR A 109 9.26 0.36 -0.10
N LEU A 110 10.52 -0.03 -0.33
CA LEU A 110 11.27 -0.92 0.58
C LEU A 110 10.42 -2.13 1.02
N ASP A 111 10.26 -2.35 2.33
CA ASP A 111 9.41 -3.39 2.91
C ASP A 111 7.98 -2.93 3.23
N PHE A 112 7.59 -1.73 2.79
CA PHE A 112 6.23 -1.25 2.94
C PHE A 112 5.28 -1.84 1.93
N ILE A 113 4.15 -2.31 2.45
CA ILE A 113 3.08 -2.90 1.68
C ILE A 113 1.76 -2.21 1.98
N GLY A 114 0.99 -1.95 0.92
CA GLY A 114 -0.46 -1.80 1.04
C GLY A 114 -1.07 -3.19 0.88
N ALA A 115 -1.93 -3.62 1.81
CA ALA A 115 -2.47 -4.97 1.79
C ALA A 115 -4.00 -5.01 1.84
N THR A 116 -4.58 -5.94 1.10
CA THR A 116 -5.98 -6.36 1.22
C THR A 116 -6.01 -7.76 1.80
N VAL A 117 -6.57 -7.88 3.00
CA VAL A 117 -6.72 -9.15 3.69
C VAL A 117 -8.11 -9.69 3.39
N VAL A 118 -8.15 -10.84 2.73
CA VAL A 118 -9.38 -11.54 2.37
C VAL A 118 -9.53 -12.72 3.34
N THR A 119 -10.55 -12.66 4.20
CA THR A 119 -10.90 -13.78 5.07
C THR A 119 -11.84 -14.72 4.33
N MET A 120 -11.40 -15.98 4.18
CA MET A 120 -12.10 -17.03 3.45
C MET A 120 -13.10 -17.74 4.37
N ASN A 121 -14.33 -17.24 4.41
CA ASN A 121 -15.46 -17.86 5.11
C ASN A 121 -16.59 -18.21 4.10
N GLU A 122 -17.82 -18.48 4.58
CA GLU A 122 -19.00 -18.60 3.70
C GLU A 122 -19.28 -17.32 2.89
N THR A 123 -18.85 -16.18 3.43
CA THR A 123 -18.79 -14.88 2.78
C THR A 123 -17.32 -14.43 2.72
N LEU A 124 -16.97 -13.68 1.67
CA LEU A 124 -15.66 -13.03 1.62
C LEU A 124 -15.72 -11.74 2.44
N ALA A 125 -14.97 -11.69 3.53
CA ALA A 125 -14.75 -10.44 4.27
C ALA A 125 -13.40 -9.87 3.86
N CYS A 126 -13.40 -8.61 3.41
CA CYS A 126 -12.19 -7.93 2.97
C CYS A 126 -11.89 -6.77 3.91
N THR A 127 -10.67 -6.73 4.41
CA THR A 127 -10.18 -5.64 5.25
C THR A 127 -8.95 -5.04 4.59
N ARG A 128 -9.02 -3.73 4.36
CA ARG A 128 -7.85 -2.99 3.92
C ARG A 128 -6.95 -2.76 5.12
N VAL A 129 -5.67 -3.06 4.94
CA VAL A 129 -4.63 -2.69 5.88
C VAL A 129 -3.99 -1.41 5.35
N PRO A 130 -3.85 -0.36 6.19
CA PRO A 130 -3.05 0.81 5.87
C PRO A 130 -1.60 0.42 5.51
N LEU A 131 -0.79 1.38 5.04
CA LEU A 131 0.62 1.08 4.78
C LEU A 131 1.28 0.54 6.04
N THR A 132 1.91 -0.61 5.92
CA THR A 132 2.61 -1.24 7.03
C THR A 132 3.84 -1.96 6.52
N ARG A 133 4.78 -2.30 7.39
CA ARG A 133 5.90 -3.17 7.00
C ARG A 133 5.39 -4.60 6.84
N LEU A 134 6.01 -5.35 5.95
CA LEU A 134 5.69 -6.77 5.79
C LEU A 134 5.82 -7.55 7.11
N ALA A 135 6.83 -7.26 7.94
CA ALA A 135 7.04 -7.89 9.23
C ALA A 135 5.92 -7.58 10.25
N ASP A 136 5.40 -6.35 10.22
CA ASP A 136 4.34 -5.90 11.14
C ASP A 136 2.97 -6.50 10.76
N LEU A 137 2.78 -6.89 9.51
CA LEU A 137 1.55 -7.51 9.04
C LEU A 137 1.26 -8.85 9.76
N GLU A 138 2.28 -9.66 10.03
CA GLU A 138 2.11 -10.92 10.77
C GLU A 138 1.60 -10.68 12.19
N VAL A 139 2.11 -9.63 12.84
CA VAL A 139 1.71 -9.20 14.18
C VAL A 139 0.27 -8.70 14.16
N LEU A 140 -0.08 -7.84 13.20
CA LEU A 140 -1.44 -7.30 13.04
C LEU A 140 -2.48 -8.40 12.79
N LEU A 141 -2.11 -9.43 12.03
CA LEU A 141 -2.98 -10.57 11.73
C LEU A 141 -2.99 -11.64 12.82
N ALA A 142 -2.08 -11.53 13.80
CA ALA A 142 -1.77 -12.57 14.78
C ALA A 142 -1.61 -13.95 14.11
N ALA A 143 -0.94 -13.99 12.96
CA ALA A 143 -0.83 -15.17 12.13
C ALA A 143 0.47 -15.18 11.32
N GLU A 144 1.08 -16.36 11.19
CA GLU A 144 2.25 -16.57 10.34
C GLU A 144 1.84 -16.50 8.86
N LEU A 145 2.56 -15.70 8.07
CA LEU A 145 2.33 -15.54 6.65
C LEU A 145 3.26 -16.44 5.85
N THR A 146 2.67 -17.30 5.02
CA THR A 146 3.44 -18.12 4.09
C THR A 146 3.35 -17.49 2.70
N ALA A 147 4.52 -17.10 2.15
CA ALA A 147 4.62 -16.64 0.78
C ALA A 147 4.01 -17.69 -0.16
N THR A 148 3.06 -17.26 -0.97
CA THR A 148 2.28 -18.12 -1.86
C THR A 148 2.44 -17.60 -3.30
N PRO A 149 2.56 -18.47 -4.31
CA PRO A 149 2.51 -18.05 -5.70
C PRO A 149 1.19 -17.32 -5.98
N LEU A 150 1.27 -16.21 -6.72
CA LEU A 150 0.11 -15.36 -6.97
C LEU A 150 -0.99 -16.12 -7.73
N GLU A 151 -0.61 -17.01 -8.64
CA GLU A 151 -1.52 -17.85 -9.41
C GLU A 151 -2.37 -18.75 -8.51
N ALA A 152 -1.76 -19.33 -7.48
CA ALA A 152 -2.48 -20.18 -6.53
C ALA A 152 -3.51 -19.38 -5.69
N ILE A 153 -3.17 -18.15 -5.32
CA ILE A 153 -4.12 -17.24 -4.64
C ILE A 153 -5.25 -16.82 -5.59
N ILE A 154 -4.94 -16.53 -6.86
CA ILE A 154 -5.94 -16.15 -7.86
C ILE A 154 -6.95 -17.27 -8.08
N ASP A 155 -6.49 -18.51 -8.25
CA ASP A 155 -7.36 -19.67 -8.43
C ASP A 155 -8.31 -19.85 -7.23
N GLU A 156 -7.76 -19.76 -6.01
CA GLU A 156 -8.53 -19.89 -4.77
C GLU A 156 -9.55 -18.75 -4.60
N LEU A 157 -9.15 -17.50 -4.88
CA LEU A 157 -10.04 -16.34 -4.85
C LEU A 157 -11.12 -16.43 -5.93
N ALA A 158 -10.79 -16.87 -7.14
CA ALA A 158 -11.74 -17.00 -8.24
C ALA A 158 -12.85 -17.99 -7.88
N GLU A 159 -12.49 -19.15 -7.31
CA GLU A 159 -13.48 -20.13 -6.85
C GLU A 159 -14.41 -19.54 -5.77
N ALA A 160 -13.83 -18.85 -4.78
CA ALA A 160 -14.60 -18.28 -3.68
C ALA A 160 -15.52 -17.15 -4.14
N VAL A 161 -15.04 -16.28 -5.05
CA VAL A 161 -15.86 -15.22 -5.67
C VAL A 161 -17.01 -15.82 -6.46
N VAL A 162 -16.76 -16.83 -7.30
CA VAL A 162 -17.83 -17.50 -8.07
C VAL A 162 -18.88 -18.13 -7.15
N ARG A 163 -18.46 -18.74 -6.04
CA ARG A 163 -19.37 -19.32 -5.05
C ARG A 163 -20.23 -18.27 -4.35
N MET A 164 -19.63 -17.13 -4.00
CA MET A 164 -20.29 -16.01 -3.32
C MET A 164 -21.23 -15.23 -4.25
N VAL A 165 -20.84 -14.97 -5.50
CA VAL A 165 -21.64 -14.18 -6.47
C VAL A 165 -23.02 -14.79 -6.74
N ARG A 166 -23.17 -16.10 -6.53
CA ARG A 166 -24.47 -16.79 -6.56
C ARG A 166 -25.43 -16.35 -5.44
N ARG A 167 -24.93 -15.66 -4.40
CA ARG A 167 -25.65 -15.28 -3.17
C ARG A 167 -25.60 -13.78 -2.89
N ALA A 168 -24.49 -13.10 -3.22
CA ALA A 168 -24.26 -11.69 -2.93
C ALA A 168 -23.19 -11.09 -3.86
N PRO A 169 -23.22 -9.76 -4.14
CA PRO A 169 -22.16 -9.09 -4.90
C PRO A 169 -20.80 -9.14 -4.17
N PRO A 170 -19.67 -9.04 -4.89
CA PRO A 170 -18.36 -9.07 -4.26
C PRO A 170 -18.05 -7.80 -3.46
N PRO A 171 -17.25 -7.91 -2.38
CA PRO A 171 -16.71 -6.78 -1.63
C PRO A 171 -16.03 -5.77 -2.55
N ARG A 172 -16.25 -4.47 -2.31
CA ARG A 172 -15.70 -3.39 -3.14
C ARG A 172 -14.17 -3.38 -3.13
N GLU A 173 -13.58 -3.84 -2.04
CA GLU A 173 -12.14 -3.95 -1.83
C GLU A 173 -11.50 -4.92 -2.82
N LEU A 174 -12.19 -6.00 -3.18
CA LEU A 174 -11.71 -6.96 -4.19
C LEU A 174 -11.77 -6.40 -5.62
N LEU A 175 -12.65 -5.44 -5.90
CA LEU A 175 -12.75 -4.84 -7.24
C LEU A 175 -11.47 -4.09 -7.64
N ARG A 176 -10.69 -3.63 -6.66
CA ARG A 176 -9.37 -3.01 -6.90
C ARG A 176 -8.38 -3.99 -7.53
N HIS A 177 -8.59 -5.28 -7.29
CA HIS A 177 -7.76 -6.38 -7.78
C HIS A 177 -8.37 -7.10 -8.99
N ALA A 178 -9.40 -6.52 -9.63
CA ALA A 178 -10.09 -7.16 -10.75
C ALA A 178 -9.15 -7.49 -11.94
N SER A 179 -8.07 -6.72 -12.10
CA SER A 179 -7.04 -6.96 -13.11
C SER A 179 -6.27 -8.27 -12.93
N LEU A 180 -6.22 -8.84 -11.71
CA LEU A 180 -5.55 -10.11 -11.42
C LEU A 180 -6.21 -11.30 -12.12
N PHE A 181 -7.52 -11.21 -12.36
CA PHE A 181 -8.30 -12.22 -13.06
C PHE A 181 -8.22 -12.06 -14.59
N ASN A 182 -7.49 -11.05 -15.09
CA ASN A 182 -7.28 -10.86 -16.52
C ASN A 182 -6.01 -11.59 -16.97
N VAL A 183 -6.20 -12.67 -17.74
CA VAL A 183 -5.16 -13.61 -18.18
C VAL A 183 -4.03 -12.94 -18.99
N ALA A 184 -4.27 -11.76 -19.57
CA ALA A 184 -3.26 -11.03 -20.35
C ALA A 184 -2.13 -10.39 -19.53
N SER A 185 -2.27 -10.24 -18.20
CA SER A 185 -1.32 -9.50 -17.34
C SER A 185 -0.17 -10.34 -16.78
N HIS A 186 -0.29 -11.68 -16.80
CA HIS A 186 0.64 -12.60 -16.12
C HIS A 186 1.94 -12.88 -16.89
N ALA A 187 2.04 -12.44 -18.15
CA ALA A 187 3.22 -12.67 -18.98
C ALA A 187 4.44 -11.78 -18.64
N LEU A 188 4.29 -10.76 -17.79
CA LEU A 188 5.35 -9.77 -17.50
C LEU A 188 6.00 -9.89 -16.11
N ALA A 189 5.40 -10.65 -15.17
CA ALA A 189 5.91 -10.72 -13.79
C ALA A 189 6.97 -11.82 -13.56
N VAL A 190 7.02 -12.85 -14.42
CA VAL A 190 7.87 -14.04 -14.20
C VAL A 190 9.37 -13.76 -14.47
N THR A 191 9.71 -12.70 -15.20
CA THR A 191 11.09 -12.46 -15.64
C THR A 191 11.95 -11.68 -14.63
N ALA A 192 11.38 -11.11 -13.56
CA ALA A 192 12.10 -10.21 -12.65
C ALA A 192 12.62 -10.85 -11.35
N VAL A 193 12.37 -12.15 -11.10
CA VAL A 193 12.76 -12.84 -9.85
C VAL A 193 14.01 -13.72 -10.03
N ALA A 194 14.63 -13.72 -11.20
CA ALA A 194 15.81 -14.55 -11.51
C ALA A 194 17.10 -13.74 -11.75
N SER A 195 17.25 -12.55 -11.17
CA SER A 195 18.50 -11.78 -11.27
C SER A 195 18.83 -11.07 -9.96
#